data_AF-A0A9Q9DE93-F1
#
_entry.id   AF-A0A9Q9DE93-F1
#
_cell.length_a   1.000
_cell.length_b   1.000
_cell.length_c   1.000
_cell.angle_alpha   90.00
_cell.angle_beta   90.00
_cell.angle_gamma   90.00
#
_symmetry.space_group_name_H-M   'P 1'
#
loop_
_entity.id
_entity.type
_entity.pdbx_description
1 polymer ?
#
loop_
_entity_poly.entity_id
_entity_poly.type
_entity_poly.pdbx_seq_one_letter_code
_entity_poly.pdbx_strand_id
1 'polypeptide(L)'
;MDFEAIGRSRLLIQLPTYRPQIELLRVPELKDLLRAYGFAAHQRDQVRAVEGRNSSHVAELDSDCARIEVDVTRLLKNVVTTR
;
A
#
# COMPACT_ATOMS: atom_id res chain seq x y z
N MET A 1 2.19 -16.28 2.04
CA MET A 1 1.96 -15.02 2.79
C MET A 1 0.83 -14.27 2.10
N ASP A 2 -0.14 -13.74 2.84
CA ASP A 2 -1.24 -12.98 2.26
C ASP A 2 -0.87 -11.49 2.17
N PHE A 3 -0.34 -11.10 1.01
CA PHE A 3 0.07 -9.71 0.77
C PHE A 3 -1.11 -8.75 0.63
N GLU A 4 -2.30 -9.22 0.22
CA GLU A 4 -3.48 -8.35 0.18
C GLU A 4 -3.88 -7.94 1.60
N ALA A 5 -3.94 -8.90 2.53
CA ALA A 5 -4.25 -8.63 3.93
C ALA A 5 -3.21 -7.75 4.63
N ILE A 6 -1.92 -7.97 4.34
CA ILE A 6 -0.82 -7.13 4.85
C ILE A 6 -0.96 -5.70 4.32
N GLY A 7 -1.13 -5.57 3.01
CA GLY A 7 -1.25 -4.26 2.37
C GLY A 7 -2.45 -3.48 2.88
N ARG A 8 -3.60 -4.16 3.01
CA ARG A 8 -4.83 -3.61 3.61
C ARG A 8 -4.58 -3.08 5.02
N SER A 9 -4.04 -3.92 5.91
CA SER A 9 -3.78 -3.53 7.31
C SER A 9 -2.88 -2.30 7.41
N ARG A 10 -1.83 -2.23 6.59
CA ARG A 10 -0.89 -1.10 6.60
C ARG A 10 -1.49 0.16 5.98
N LEU A 11 -2.24 0.04 4.88
CA LEU A 11 -2.88 1.19 4.24
C LEU A 11 -4.00 1.77 5.11
N LEU A 12 -4.65 0.98 5.98
CA LEU A 12 -5.58 1.53 6.99
C LEU A 12 -4.88 2.46 7.99
N ILE A 13 -3.60 2.20 8.31
CA ILE A 13 -2.80 3.06 9.19
C ILE A 13 -2.34 4.29 8.42
N GLN A 14 -1.82 4.08 7.21
CA GLN A 14 -1.18 5.11 6.40
C GLN A 14 -2.17 6.10 5.76
N LEU A 15 -3.37 5.65 5.42
CA LEU A 15 -4.40 6.42 4.72
C LEU A 15 -5.69 6.51 5.57
N PRO A 16 -5.66 7.16 6.75
CA PRO A 16 -6.78 7.16 7.69
C PRO A 16 -8.08 7.72 7.09
N THR A 17 -7.99 8.73 6.21
CA THR A 17 -9.12 9.34 5.52
C THR A 17 -9.88 8.35 4.63
N TYR A 18 -9.20 7.33 4.10
CA TYR A 18 -9.77 6.37 3.15
C TYR A 18 -10.15 5.03 3.79
N ARG A 19 -10.06 4.90 5.13
CA ARG A 19 -10.35 3.65 5.86
C ARG A 19 -11.68 3.00 5.45
N PRO A 20 -12.83 3.71 5.40
CA PRO A 20 -14.10 3.07 5.05
C PRO A 20 -14.07 2.44 3.65
N GLN A 21 -13.43 3.10 2.69
CA GLN A 21 -13.36 2.62 1.32
C GLN A 21 -12.39 1.44 1.21
N ILE A 22 -11.24 1.54 1.88
CA ILE A 22 -10.29 0.42 1.95
C ILE A 22 -10.99 -0.79 2.54
N GLU A 23 -11.69 -0.67 3.66
CA GLU A 23 -12.38 -1.77 4.36
C GLU A 23 -13.52 -2.39 3.56
N LEU A 24 -14.30 -1.60 2.83
CA LEU A 24 -15.55 -2.04 2.21
C LEU A 24 -15.41 -2.39 0.72
N LEU A 25 -14.56 -1.68 -0.04
CA LEU A 25 -14.44 -1.93 -1.47
C LEU A 25 -13.74 -3.26 -1.75
N ARG A 26 -14.24 -3.96 -2.76
CA ARG A 26 -13.73 -5.26 -3.22
C ARG A 26 -13.40 -5.25 -4.71
N VAL A 27 -13.21 -4.07 -5.29
CA VAL A 27 -12.88 -3.89 -6.72
C VAL A 27 -11.51 -4.53 -7.03
N PRO A 28 -11.36 -5.24 -8.17
CA PRO A 28 -10.12 -5.94 -8.52
C PRO A 28 -8.87 -5.06 -8.48
N GLU A 29 -8.97 -3.84 -8.98
CA GLU A 29 -7.87 -2.88 -9.06
C GLU A 29 -7.36 -2.51 -7.66
N LEU A 30 -8.27 -2.38 -6.69
CA LEU A 30 -7.90 -2.15 -5.30
C LEU A 30 -7.18 -3.37 -4.74
N LYS A 31 -7.66 -4.59 -5.00
CA LYS A 31 -6.99 -5.81 -4.52
C LYS A 31 -5.56 -5.93 -5.04
N ASP A 32 -5.34 -5.58 -6.30
CA ASP A 32 -3.99 -5.61 -6.88
C ASP A 32 -3.07 -4.57 -6.28
N LEU A 33 -3.57 -3.34 -6.05
CA LEU A 33 -2.80 -2.31 -5.34
C LEU A 33 -2.51 -2.69 -3.87
N LEU A 34 -3.46 -3.30 -3.17
CA LEU A 34 -3.28 -3.82 -1.82
C LEU A 34 -2.17 -4.89 -1.80
N ARG A 35 -2.20 -5.84 -2.75
CA ARG A 35 -1.17 -6.89 -2.87
C ARG A 35 0.20 -6.30 -3.17
N ALA A 36 0.28 -5.35 -4.11
CA ALA A 36 1.53 -4.67 -4.47
C ALA A 36 2.13 -3.91 -3.27
N TYR A 37 1.29 -3.15 -2.55
CA TYR A 37 1.73 -2.43 -1.35
C TYR A 37 2.21 -3.39 -0.26
N GLY A 38 1.46 -4.47 -0.01
CA GLY A 38 1.84 -5.48 0.99
C GLY A 38 3.18 -6.13 0.68
N PHE A 39 3.44 -6.42 -0.60
CA PHE A 39 4.72 -6.96 -1.05
C PHE A 39 5.88 -5.96 -0.90
N ALA A 40 5.72 -4.71 -1.36
CA ALA A 40 6.74 -3.67 -1.25
C ALA A 40 7.07 -3.36 0.23
N ALA A 41 6.05 -3.21 1.06
CA ALA A 41 6.22 -2.94 2.49
C ALA A 41 6.88 -4.11 3.22
N HIS A 42 6.58 -5.36 2.84
CA HIS A 42 7.24 -6.53 3.40
C HIS A 42 8.72 -6.60 3.01
N GLN A 43 9.04 -6.42 1.72
CA GLN A 43 10.42 -6.38 1.26
C GLN A 43 11.21 -5.25 1.93
N ARG A 44 10.62 -4.06 2.06
CA ARG A 44 11.27 -2.94 2.75
C ARG A 44 11.67 -3.31 4.16
N ASP A 45 10.78 -3.98 4.89
CA ASP A 45 11.06 -4.37 6.26
C ASP A 45 12.16 -5.44 6.33
N GLN A 46 12.20 -6.37 5.37
CA GLN A 46 13.29 -7.35 5.25
C GLN A 46 14.63 -6.68 4.95
N VAL A 47 14.68 -5.82 3.93
CA VAL A 47 15.90 -5.10 3.53
C VAL A 47 16.37 -4.19 4.66
N ARG A 48 15.46 -3.47 5.32
CA ARG A 48 15.79 -2.63 6.49
C ARG A 48 16.37 -3.46 7.63
N ALA A 49 15.90 -4.69 7.83
CA ALA A 49 16.42 -5.56 8.89
C ALA A 49 17.84 -6.08 8.58
N VAL A 50 18.18 -6.26 7.30
CA VAL A 50 19.48 -6.79 6.86
C VAL A 50 20.51 -5.69 6.63
N GLU A 51 20.14 -4.65 5.91
CA GLU A 51 21.05 -3.59 5.43
C GLU A 51 20.98 -2.32 6.28
N GLY A 52 20.00 -2.23 7.18
CA GLY A 52 19.73 -1.03 7.97
C GLY A 52 18.86 0.00 7.24
N ARG A 53 18.36 0.97 8.01
CA ARG A 53 17.38 1.97 7.54
C ARG A 53 17.90 2.88 6.41
N ASN A 54 19.20 3.09 6.30
CA ASN A 54 19.79 4.11 5.43
C ASN A 54 20.33 3.54 4.11
N SER A 55 20.03 2.27 3.78
CA SER A 55 20.45 1.70 2.50
C SER A 55 19.63 2.30 1.35
N SER A 56 20.24 2.38 0.16
CA SER A 56 19.58 2.85 -1.06
C SER A 56 18.37 1.99 -1.42
N HIS A 57 18.44 0.68 -1.20
CA HIS A 57 17.33 -0.24 -1.43
C HIS A 57 16.11 0.07 -0.55
N VAL A 58 16.31 0.45 0.72
CA VAL A 58 15.20 0.88 1.59
C VAL A 58 14.55 2.15 1.03
N ALA A 59 15.35 3.10 0.53
CA ALA A 59 14.83 4.34 -0.06
C ALA A 59 14.03 4.10 -1.35
N GLU A 60 14.47 3.15 -2.18
CA GLU A 60 13.73 2.73 -3.38
C GLU A 60 12.39 2.09 -2.99
N LEU A 61 12.39 1.18 -2.02
CA LEU A 61 11.18 0.51 -1.55
C LEU A 61 10.21 1.46 -0.83
N ASP A 62 10.73 2.45 -0.10
CA ASP A 62 9.92 3.55 0.46
C ASP A 62 9.28 4.38 -0.66
N SER A 63 10.01 4.65 -1.74
CA SER A 63 9.49 5.38 -2.91
C SER A 63 8.39 4.59 -3.64
N ASP A 64 8.55 3.27 -3.77
CA ASP A 64 7.52 2.39 -4.31
C ASP A 64 6.27 2.35 -3.44
N CYS A 65 6.41 2.27 -2.11
CA CYS A 65 5.28 2.35 -1.20
C CYS A 65 4.51 3.68 -1.38
N ALA A 66 5.23 4.80 -1.43
CA ALA A 66 4.62 6.12 -1.62
C ALA A 66 3.90 6.25 -2.97
N ARG A 67 4.46 5.69 -4.06
CA ARG A 67 3.80 5.66 -5.37
C ARG A 67 2.51 4.86 -5.34
N ILE A 68 2.53 3.68 -4.71
CA ILE A 68 1.33 2.84 -4.58
C ILE A 68 0.28 3.52 -3.70
N GLU A 69 0.67 4.21 -2.62
CA GLU A 69 -0.25 5.04 -1.82
C GLU A 69 -0.97 6.09 -2.68
N VAL A 70 -0.23 6.80 -3.54
CA VAL A 70 -0.81 7.77 -4.48
C VAL A 70 -1.81 7.09 -5.42
N ASP A 71 -1.48 5.94 -6.00
CA ASP A 71 -2.36 5.22 -6.91
C ASP A 71 -3.63 4.70 -6.21
N VAL A 72 -3.51 4.21 -4.97
CA VAL A 72 -4.66 3.87 -4.12
C VAL A 72 -5.54 5.09 -3.90
N THR A 73 -4.98 6.22 -3.48
CA THR A 73 -5.80 7.42 -3.24
C THR A 73 -6.50 7.92 -4.50
N ARG A 74 -5.85 7.85 -5.67
CA ARG A 74 -6.45 8.19 -6.97
C ARG A 74 -7.61 7.27 -7.30
N LEU A 75 -7.43 5.96 -7.19
CA LEU A 75 -8.49 4.97 -7.41
C LEU A 75 -9.68 5.27 -6.50
N LEU A 76 -9.44 5.46 -5.20
CA LEU A 76 -10.50 5.66 -4.21
C LEU A 76 -11.26 6.98 -4.41
N LYS A 77 -10.60 8.05 -4.85
CA LYS A 77 -11.27 9.31 -5.24
C LYS A 77 -12.19 9.11 -6.44
N ASN A 78 -11.73 8.39 -7.45
CA ASN A 78 -12.49 8.19 -8.68
C ASN A 78 -13.72 7.31 -8.43
N VAL A 79 -13.61 6.29 -7.57
CA VAL A 79 -14.75 5.43 -7.19
C VAL A 79 -15.85 6.20 -6.44
N VAL A 80 -15.54 7.30 -5.75
CA VAL A 80 -16.53 8.15 -5.05
C VAL A 80 -17.30 9.07 -6.01
N THR A 81 -16.71 9.42 -7.15
CA THR A 81 -17.26 10.45 -8.05
C THR A 81 -18.32 9.89 -9.01
N THR A 82 -18.46 8.56 -9.09
CA THR A 82 -19.43 7.89 -9.98
C THR A 82 -20.80 7.63 -9.33
N ARG A 83 -21.21 8.45 -8.36
CA ARG A 83 -22.55 8.41 -7.75
C ARG A 83 -23.46 9.48 -8.31
#